data_AF-A0A6M4ATV4-F1
#
_entry.id   AF-A0A6M4ATV4-F1
#
_cell.length_a   1.000
_cell.length_b   1.000
_cell.length_c   1.000
_cell.angle_alpha   90.00
_cell.angle_beta   90.00
_cell.angle_gamma   90.00
#
_symmetry.space_group_name_H-M   'P 1'
#
loop_
_entity.id
_entity.type
_entity.pdbx_description
1 polymer ?
#
loop_
_entity_poly.entity_id
_entity_poly.type
_entity_poly.pdbx_seq_one_letter_code
_entity_poly.pdbx_strand_id
1 'polypeptide(L)'
;MSLWAILTLTLIPGQEATSLPVLAEAVERCDREMTTPAFRGEEERRSRVMVSIYAEQQAIAEARVALMARRSALRIAPVASDSETAISSEASTLADRQATLDDSRQLERLRQEAMDQLRRHYLAQCNERGRRPRGSETSE
;
A
#
# COMPACT_ATOMS: atom_id res chain seq x y z
N MET A 1 -9.41 25.95 39.35
CA MET A 1 -9.52 24.49 39.23
C MET A 1 -9.73 24.19 37.76
N SER A 2 -8.65 23.97 37.01
CA SER A 2 -8.71 23.81 35.55
C SER A 2 -8.44 22.34 35.21
N LEU A 3 -9.49 21.60 34.88
CA LEU A 3 -9.37 20.24 34.35
C LEU A 3 -8.90 20.33 32.89
N TRP A 4 -7.65 19.93 32.65
CA TRP A 4 -7.18 19.61 31.30
C TRP A 4 -7.65 18.20 30.95
N ALA A 5 -8.55 18.11 29.98
CA ALA A 5 -8.94 16.85 29.37
C ALA A 5 -7.76 16.29 28.59
N ILE A 6 -7.15 15.22 29.12
CA ILE A 6 -6.13 14.43 28.44
C ILE A 6 -6.85 13.67 27.32
N LEU A 7 -6.73 14.17 26.08
CA LEU A 7 -7.12 13.45 24.89
C LEU A 7 -6.10 12.31 24.68
N THR A 8 -6.38 11.14 25.25
CA THR A 8 -5.63 9.91 24.96
C THR A 8 -5.85 9.55 23.50
N LEU A 9 -4.85 9.84 22.67
CA LEU A 9 -4.72 9.32 21.31
C LEU A 9 -4.61 7.80 21.40
N THR A 10 -5.73 7.09 21.28
CA THR A 10 -5.72 5.63 21.16
C THR A 10 -5.07 5.30 19.83
N LEU A 11 -3.83 4.81 19.90
CA LEU A 11 -3.14 4.17 18.80
C LEU A 11 -3.98 2.93 18.43
N ILE A 12 -4.84 3.04 17.41
CA ILE A 12 -5.48 1.87 16.82
C ILE A 12 -4.33 1.05 16.24
N PRO A 13 -4.08 -0.19 16.70
CA PRO A 13 -3.12 -1.04 16.05
C PRO A 13 -3.62 -1.26 14.63
N GLY A 14 -3.01 -0.56 13.66
CA GLY A 14 -3.18 -0.93 12.27
C GLY A 14 -2.64 -2.34 12.15
N GLN A 15 -3.50 -3.32 11.84
CA GLN A 15 -3.00 -4.64 11.50
C GLN A 15 -1.98 -4.46 10.37
N GLU A 16 -0.71 -4.70 10.69
CA GLU A 16 0.32 -4.79 9.67
C GLU A 16 -0.10 -5.90 8.71
N ALA A 17 -0.08 -5.56 7.42
CA ALA A 17 -0.47 -6.51 6.40
C ALA A 17 0.46 -7.72 6.46
N THR A 18 -0.11 -8.93 6.52
CA THR A 18 0.68 -10.16 6.42
C THR A 18 1.53 -10.09 5.14
N SER A 19 2.83 -10.35 5.29
CA SER A 19 3.74 -10.39 4.15
C SER A 19 3.36 -11.54 3.22
N LEU A 20 3.56 -11.35 1.91
CA LEU A 20 3.23 -12.38 0.92
C LEU A 20 3.96 -13.71 1.16
N PRO A 21 5.25 -13.74 1.55
CA PRO A 21 5.94 -15.00 1.84
C PRO A 21 5.34 -15.75 3.02
N VAL A 22 4.98 -15.05 4.11
CA VAL A 22 4.35 -15.67 5.29
C VAL A 22 2.96 -16.21 4.93
N LEU A 23 2.20 -15.46 4.13
CA LEU A 23 0.90 -15.92 3.67
C LEU A 23 1.02 -17.15 2.75
N ALA A 24 2.02 -17.18 1.86
CA ALA A 24 2.27 -18.32 0.99
C ALA A 24 2.54 -19.60 1.80
N GLU A 25 3.39 -19.52 2.83
CA GLU A 25 3.66 -20.65 3.72
C GLU A 25 2.40 -21.11 4.48
N ALA A 26 1.58 -20.17 4.95
CA ALA A 26 0.32 -20.48 5.61
C ALA A 26 -0.67 -21.17 4.65
N VAL A 27 -0.72 -20.77 3.38
CA VAL A 27 -1.54 -21.42 2.36
C VAL A 27 -1.08 -22.85 2.11
N GLU A 28 0.23 -23.10 1.96
CA GLU A 28 0.81 -24.44 1.78
C GLU A 28 0.45 -25.38 2.94
N ARG A 29 0.42 -24.85 4.18
CA ARG A 29 0.02 -25.60 5.38
C ARG A 29 -1.49 -25.71 5.57
N CYS A 30 -2.30 -25.13 4.68
CA CYS A 30 -3.75 -24.97 4.86
C CYS A 30 -4.13 -24.35 6.21
N ASP A 31 -3.30 -23.45 6.73
CA ASP A 31 -3.47 -22.78 8.02
C ASP A 31 -4.62 -21.77 7.93
N ARG A 32 -5.82 -22.20 8.31
CA ARG A 32 -7.04 -21.40 8.22
C ARG A 32 -7.02 -20.18 9.15
N GLU A 33 -6.40 -20.33 10.32
CA GLU A 33 -6.33 -19.28 11.34
C GLU A 33 -5.47 -18.11 10.84
N MET A 34 -4.43 -18.39 10.05
CA MET A 34 -3.60 -17.36 9.42
C MET A 34 -4.18 -16.83 8.10
N THR A 35 -4.67 -17.70 7.22
CA THR A 35 -5.09 -17.32 5.87
C THR A 35 -6.39 -16.52 5.84
N THR A 36 -7.40 -16.90 6.65
CA THR A 36 -8.71 -16.23 6.67
C THR A 36 -8.61 -14.74 7.04
N PRO A 37 -7.97 -14.33 8.15
CA PRO A 37 -7.84 -12.92 8.48
C PRO A 37 -6.97 -12.17 7.47
N ALA A 38 -5.90 -12.78 6.96
CA ALA A 38 -5.05 -12.16 5.94
C ALA A 38 -5.83 -11.82 4.66
N PHE A 39 -6.67 -12.74 4.16
CA PHE A 39 -7.51 -12.47 2.99
C PHE A 39 -8.62 -11.46 3.25
N ARG A 40 -9.18 -11.41 4.47
CA ARG A 40 -10.22 -10.43 4.85
C ARG A 40 -9.66 -9.03 5.02
N GLY A 41 -8.48 -8.88 5.64
CA GLY A 41 -7.85 -7.58 5.89
C GLY A 41 -7.33 -6.88 4.62
N GLU A 42 -7.23 -7.61 3.50
CA GLU A 42 -6.65 -7.08 2.27
C GLU A 42 -7.46 -5.96 1.63
N GLU A 43 -8.80 -5.99 1.74
CA GLU A 43 -9.66 -4.93 1.19
C GLU A 43 -9.43 -3.59 1.89
N GLU A 44 -9.37 -3.60 3.22
CA GLU A 44 -9.11 -2.41 4.02
C GLU A 44 -7.69 -1.87 3.76
N ARG A 45 -6.69 -2.75 3.68
CA ARG A 45 -5.32 -2.37 3.33
C ARG A 45 -5.27 -1.72 1.95
N ARG A 46 -5.90 -2.33 0.95
CA ARG A 46 -5.95 -1.81 -0.42
C ARG A 46 -6.60 -0.43 -0.46
N SER A 47 -7.70 -0.23 0.28
CA SER A 47 -8.34 1.08 0.40
C SER A 47 -7.38 2.14 0.94
N ARG A 48 -6.68 1.85 2.04
CA ARG A 48 -5.69 2.77 2.63
C ARG A 48 -4.57 3.13 1.65
N VAL A 49 -4.02 2.16 0.92
CA VAL A 49 -2.97 2.41 -0.08
C VAL A 49 -3.48 3.24 -1.26
N MET A 50 -4.72 3.01 -1.72
CA MET A 50 -5.29 3.81 -2.80
C MET A 50 -5.46 5.28 -2.40
N VAL A 51 -5.89 5.53 -1.16
CA VAL A 51 -6.00 6.90 -0.62
C VAL A 51 -4.63 7.57 -0.54
N SER A 52 -3.58 6.87 -0.06
CA SER A 52 -2.24 7.46 0.02
C SER A 52 -1.64 7.74 -1.36
N ILE A 53 -1.83 6.83 -2.34
CA ILE A 53 -1.38 7.02 -3.73
C ILE A 53 -2.07 8.24 -4.35
N TYR A 54 -3.38 8.40 -4.11
CA TYR A 54 -4.12 9.55 -4.60
C TYR A 54 -3.61 10.86 -4.01
N ALA A 55 -3.46 10.91 -2.68
CA ALA A 55 -2.97 12.09 -1.98
C ALA A 55 -1.59 12.54 -2.48
N GLU A 56 -0.65 11.61 -2.65
CA GLU A 56 0.68 11.94 -3.18
C GLU A 56 0.62 12.41 -4.64
N GLN A 57 -0.22 11.77 -5.48
CA GLN A 57 -0.38 12.22 -6.87
C GLN A 57 -0.93 13.64 -6.95
N GLN A 58 -1.88 13.98 -6.08
CA GLN A 58 -2.44 15.33 -5.97
C GLN A 58 -1.35 16.32 -5.56
N ALA A 59 -0.58 16.02 -4.51
CA ALA A 59 0.51 16.87 -4.04
C ALA A 59 1.58 17.11 -5.12
N ILE A 60 1.95 16.08 -5.89
CA ILE A 60 2.87 16.21 -7.03
C ILE A 60 2.28 17.12 -8.12
N ALA A 61 0.98 16.98 -8.41
CA ALA A 61 0.31 17.80 -9.43
C ALA A 61 0.30 19.29 -9.04
N GLU A 62 -0.06 19.59 -7.79
CA GLU A 62 -0.05 20.95 -7.24
C GLU A 62 1.37 21.56 -7.28
N ALA A 63 2.38 20.80 -6.86
CA ALA A 63 3.77 21.25 -6.90
C ALA A 63 4.27 21.52 -8.33
N ARG A 64 3.87 20.70 -9.31
CA ARG A 64 4.21 20.93 -10.72
C ARG A 64 3.61 22.24 -11.23
N VAL A 65 2.37 22.56 -10.87
CA VAL A 65 1.73 23.84 -11.23
C VAL A 65 2.50 25.02 -10.61
N ALA A 66 2.86 24.94 -9.33
CA ALA A 66 3.64 25.98 -8.65
C ALA A 66 5.04 26.17 -9.28
N LEU A 67 5.72 25.08 -9.64
CA LEU A 67 7.00 25.13 -10.33
C LEU A 67 6.90 25.79 -11.73
N MET A 68 5.84 25.48 -12.48
CA MET A 68 5.57 26.11 -13.78
C MET A 68 5.35 27.62 -13.64
N ALA A 69 4.61 28.06 -12.63
CA ALA A 69 4.38 29.48 -12.36
C ALA A 69 5.70 30.23 -12.09
N ARG A 70 6.58 29.65 -11.24
CA ARG A 70 7.91 30.23 -10.94
C ARG A 70 8.83 30.28 -12.15
N ARG A 71 8.86 29.22 -12.96
CA ARG A 71 9.58 29.21 -14.26
C ARG A 71 9.09 30.32 -15.20
N SER A 72 7.79 30.58 -15.20
CA SER A 72 7.23 31.67 -16.00
C SER A 72 7.65 33.04 -15.49
N ALA A 73 7.61 33.26 -14.17
CA ALA A 73 8.03 34.50 -13.54
C ALA A 73 9.51 34.81 -13.81
N LEU A 74 10.40 33.81 -13.69
CA LEU A 74 11.84 33.96 -13.95
C LEU A 74 12.14 34.43 -15.38
N ARG A 75 11.37 33.95 -16.37
CA ARG A 75 11.52 34.36 -17.78
C ARG A 75 11.10 35.81 -18.04
N ILE A 76 10.10 36.31 -17.31
CA ILE A 76 9.54 37.65 -17.52
C ILE A 76 10.39 38.71 -16.80
N ALA A 77 10.83 38.42 -15.58
CA ALA A 77 11.66 39.33 -14.80
C ALA A 77 12.67 38.53 -13.96
N PRO A 78 13.96 38.48 -14.34
CA PRO A 78 14.98 37.70 -13.64
C PRO A 78 15.40 38.28 -12.28
N VAL A 79 14.57 39.12 -11.66
CA VAL A 79 14.76 39.70 -10.31
C VAL A 79 14.15 38.80 -9.22
N ALA A 80 13.60 37.65 -9.58
CA ALA A 80 13.01 36.71 -8.63
C ALA A 80 14.07 36.07 -7.72
N SER A 81 13.72 35.85 -6.46
CA SER A 81 14.54 35.15 -5.46
C SER A 81 14.88 33.69 -5.82
N ASP A 82 14.28 33.15 -6.89
CA ASP A 82 14.53 31.80 -7.39
C ASP A 82 15.61 31.80 -8.46
N SER A 83 16.66 31.00 -8.24
CA SER A 83 17.66 30.71 -9.27
C SER A 83 17.20 29.57 -10.18
N GLU A 84 17.71 29.55 -11.41
CA GLU A 84 17.50 28.43 -12.34
C GLU A 84 17.94 27.09 -11.70
N THR A 85 19.02 27.12 -10.90
CA THR A 85 19.50 25.96 -10.14
C THR A 85 18.48 25.47 -9.11
N ALA A 86 17.84 26.36 -8.36
CA ALA A 86 16.83 26.00 -7.37
C ALA A 86 15.60 25.37 -8.04
N ILE A 87 15.12 25.97 -9.14
CA ILE A 87 14.02 25.45 -9.95
C ILE A 87 14.35 24.07 -10.54
N SER A 88 15.57 23.89 -11.04
CA SER A 88 16.03 22.61 -11.60
C SER A 88 16.12 21.52 -10.53
N SER A 89 16.68 21.85 -9.37
CA SER A 89 16.77 20.92 -8.23
C SER A 89 15.38 20.45 -7.79
N GLU A 90 14.42 21.37 -7.65
CA GLU A 90 13.06 21.01 -7.27
C GLU A 90 12.35 20.16 -8.34
N ALA A 91 12.61 20.44 -9.62
CA ALA A 91 12.10 19.62 -10.71
C ALA A 91 12.61 18.18 -10.63
N SER A 92 13.88 17.98 -10.28
CA SER A 92 14.45 16.65 -10.05
C SER A 92 13.77 15.95 -8.89
N THR A 93 13.57 16.64 -7.76
CA THR A 93 12.85 16.07 -6.60
C THR A 93 11.43 15.65 -6.96
N LEU A 94 10.70 16.43 -7.78
CA LEU A 94 9.37 16.03 -8.25
C LEU A 94 9.39 14.83 -9.19
N ALA A 95 10.46 14.65 -9.97
CA ALA A 95 10.65 13.47 -10.80
C ALA A 95 10.88 12.22 -9.94
N ASP A 96 11.75 12.31 -8.93
CA ASP A 96 12.06 11.20 -8.01
C ASP A 96 10.82 10.77 -7.21
N ARG A 97 10.02 11.74 -6.75
CA ARG A 97 8.73 11.48 -6.08
C ARG A 97 7.75 10.76 -7.00
N GLN A 98 7.65 11.18 -8.26
CA GLN A 98 6.77 10.51 -9.23
C GLN A 98 7.23 9.07 -9.49
N ALA A 99 8.53 8.84 -9.67
CA ALA A 99 9.07 7.49 -9.86
C ALA A 99 8.75 6.59 -8.67
N THR A 100 8.96 7.08 -7.45
CA THR A 100 8.64 6.37 -6.21
C THR A 100 7.15 6.03 -6.11
N LEU A 101 6.26 6.94 -6.53
CA LEU A 101 4.82 6.70 -6.58
C LEU A 101 4.44 5.63 -7.61
N ASP A 102 5.11 5.62 -8.76
CA ASP A 102 4.87 4.66 -9.82
C ASP A 102 5.36 3.25 -9.43
N ASP A 103 6.50 3.15 -8.76
CA ASP A 103 6.98 1.92 -8.13
C ASP A 103 5.98 1.40 -7.10
N SER A 104 5.45 2.29 -6.25
CA SER A 104 4.44 1.94 -5.25
C SER A 104 3.17 1.39 -5.90
N ARG A 105 2.71 1.99 -7.00
CA ARG A 105 1.57 1.50 -7.79
C ARG A 105 1.86 0.13 -8.41
N GLN A 106 3.07 -0.08 -8.91
CA GLN A 106 3.47 -1.36 -9.48
C GLN A 106 3.51 -2.46 -8.41
N LEU A 107 4.10 -2.20 -7.25
CA LEU A 107 4.11 -3.13 -6.13
C LEU A 107 2.70 -3.47 -5.65
N GLU A 108 1.81 -2.49 -5.61
CA GLU A 108 0.41 -2.70 -5.25
C GLU A 108 -0.33 -3.59 -6.27
N ARG A 109 -0.10 -3.41 -7.57
CA ARG A 109 -0.63 -4.33 -8.61
C ARG A 109 -0.13 -5.76 -8.43
N LEU A 110 1.19 -5.92 -8.27
CA LEU A 110 1.81 -7.24 -8.06
C LEU A 110 1.27 -7.92 -6.79
N ARG A 111 1.06 -7.16 -5.71
CA ARG A 111 0.48 -7.70 -4.49
C ARG A 111 -0.96 -8.18 -4.71
N GLN A 112 -1.80 -7.41 -5.42
CA GLN A 112 -3.18 -7.82 -5.71
C GLN A 112 -3.20 -9.14 -6.51
N GLU A 113 -2.36 -9.23 -7.55
CA GLU A 113 -2.22 -10.45 -8.34
C GLU A 113 -1.77 -11.65 -7.50
N ALA A 114 -0.78 -11.45 -6.61
CA ALA A 114 -0.30 -12.49 -5.71
C ALA A 114 -1.39 -12.93 -4.70
N MET A 115 -2.13 -11.98 -4.11
CA MET A 115 -3.22 -12.29 -3.18
C MET A 115 -4.31 -13.11 -3.86
N ASP A 116 -4.66 -12.78 -5.10
CA ASP A 116 -5.65 -13.53 -5.87
C ASP A 116 -5.16 -14.93 -6.25
N GLN A 117 -3.88 -15.07 -6.62
CA GLN A 117 -3.27 -16.37 -6.87
C GLN A 117 -3.25 -17.25 -5.61
N LEU A 118 -2.82 -16.71 -4.48
CA LEU A 118 -2.77 -17.42 -3.20
C LEU A 118 -4.18 -17.84 -2.74
N ARG A 119 -5.18 -16.97 -2.91
CA ARG A 119 -6.57 -17.32 -2.60
C ARG A 119 -7.08 -18.46 -3.48
N ARG A 120 -6.82 -18.43 -4.79
CA ARG A 120 -7.18 -19.54 -5.70
C ARG A 120 -6.48 -20.84 -5.29
N HIS A 121 -5.19 -20.76 -4.97
CA HIS A 121 -4.40 -21.91 -4.53
C HIS A 121 -4.96 -22.54 -3.25
N TYR A 122 -5.25 -21.71 -2.25
CA TYR A 122 -5.89 -22.14 -1.00
C TYR A 122 -7.24 -22.83 -1.26
N LEU A 123 -8.09 -22.23 -2.09
CA LEU A 123 -9.41 -22.79 -2.40
C LEU A 123 -9.32 -24.10 -3.18
N ALA A 124 -8.32 -24.27 -4.05
CA ALA A 124 -8.11 -25.51 -4.78
C ALA A 124 -7.58 -26.63 -3.88
N GLN A 125 -6.53 -26.36 -3.09
CA GLN A 125 -5.83 -27.40 -2.35
C GLN A 125 -6.43 -27.73 -0.98
N CYS A 126 -6.94 -26.72 -0.28
CA CYS A 126 -7.33 -26.85 1.13
C CYS A 126 -8.82 -27.16 1.31
N ASN A 127 -9.70 -26.72 0.40
CA ASN A 127 -11.12 -27.13 0.45
C ASN A 127 -11.32 -28.60 0.10
N GLU A 128 -10.48 -29.19 -0.76
CA GLU A 128 -10.54 -30.62 -1.08
C GLU A 128 -10.14 -31.49 0.12
N ARG A 129 -9.14 -31.06 0.90
CA ARG A 129 -8.71 -31.76 2.13
C ARG A 129 -9.78 -31.74 3.24
N GLY A 130 -10.57 -30.68 3.33
CA GLY A 130 -11.70 -30.60 4.27
C GLY A 130 -12.91 -31.45 3.90
N ARG A 131 -12.98 -31.95 2.66
CA ARG A 131 -14.12 -32.74 2.13
C ARG A 131 -13.89 -34.24 2.16
N ARG A 132 -12.68 -34.72 2.45
CA ARG A 132 -12.44 -36.15 2.71
C ARG A 132 -13.07 -36.51 4.05
N PRO A 133 -14.01 -37.47 4.11
CA PRO A 133 -14.45 -38.01 5.39
C PRO A 133 -13.22 -38.56 6.10
N ARG A 134 -12.99 -38.08 7.33
CA ARG A 134 -12.03 -38.63 8.27
C ARG A 134 -12.57 -40.00 8.70
N GLY A 135 -12.40 -41.01 7.86
CA GLY A 135 -13.07 -42.30 8.06
C GLY A 135 -12.74 -43.32 6.99
N SER A 136 -11.51 -43.83 7.00
CA SER A 136 -11.19 -45.20 6.59
C SER A 136 -9.82 -45.57 7.12
N GLU A 137 -9.64 -45.53 8.44
CA GLU A 137 -8.69 -46.45 9.08
C GLU A 137 -9.40 -47.79 9.15
N THR A 138 -9.08 -48.65 8.19
CA THR A 138 -9.34 -50.08 8.22
C THR A 138 -8.70 -50.65 9.48
N SER A 139 -9.53 -51.06 10.44
CA SER A 139 -9.12 -52.05 11.43
C SER A 139 -9.53 -53.42 10.91
N GLU A 140 -8.56 -54.34 11.00
CA GLU A 140 -8.59 -55.77 10.66
C GLU A 140 -9.80 -56.54 11.20
#